data_AF-A0A842TTG0-F1
#
_entry.id   AF-A0A842TTG0-F1
#
_cell.length_a   1.000
_cell.length_b   1.000
_cell.length_c   1.000
_cell.angle_alpha   90.00
_cell.angle_beta   90.00
_cell.angle_gamma   90.00
#
_symmetry.space_group_name_H-M   'P 1'
#
loop_
_entity.id
_entity.type
_entity.pdbx_description
1 polymer ?
#
loop_
_entity_poly.entity_id
_entity_poly.type
_entity_poly.pdbx_seq_one_letter_code
_entity_poly.pdbx_strand_id
1 'polypeptide(L)' 'MDYKQFEEKQGIVFKLKRFGKECMRVLKVTKKPGKEEYKTIVKVSGLGILIIGLVGFLITMAKQLLFG' A
#
# COMPACT_ATOMS: atom_id res chain seq x y z
N MET A 1 3.84 -23.92 44.40
CA MET A 1 3.07 -22.74 43.92
C MET A 1 4.04 -21.77 43.28
N ASP A 2 4.39 -21.97 42.01
CA ASP A 2 5.23 -21.03 41.24
C ASP A 2 5.05 -21.29 39.72
N TYR A 3 3.81 -21.39 39.26
CA TYR A 3 3.49 -21.60 37.83
C TYR A 3 2.65 -20.47 37.24
N LYS A 4 2.35 -19.41 38.02
CA LYS A 4 1.39 -18.36 37.64
C LYS A 4 1.98 -17.07 37.08
N GLN A 5 3.30 -16.88 37.02
CA GLN A 5 3.89 -15.60 36.57
C GLN A 5 4.39 -15.56 35.12
N PHE A 6 4.49 -16.69 34.42
CA PHE A 6 4.92 -16.69 33.00
C PHE A 6 3.78 -16.42 31.99
N GLU A 7 2.52 -16.40 32.42
CA GLU A 7 1.36 -16.23 31.53
C GLU A 7 1.04 -14.76 31.20
N GLU A 8 1.34 -13.80 32.07
CA GLU A 8 0.76 -12.45 31.94
C GLU A 8 1.59 -11.47 31.08
N LYS A 9 2.92 -11.66 30.99
CA LYS A 9 3.78 -10.81 30.12
C LYS A 9 3.98 -11.35 28.70
N GLN A 10 3.12 -12.26 28.26
CA GLN A 10 2.94 -12.62 26.83
C GLN A 10 1.97 -11.64 26.14
N GLY A 11 1.64 -10.52 26.78
CA GLY A 11 0.74 -9.50 26.26
C GLY A 11 1.38 -8.67 25.13
N ILE A 12 0.79 -8.75 23.95
CA ILE A 12 0.95 -7.81 22.81
C ILE A 12 2.33 -7.83 22.12
N VAL A 13 3.46 -7.64 22.80
CA VAL A 13 4.78 -7.54 22.15
C VAL A 13 5.20 -8.88 21.51
N PHE A 14 4.94 -9.99 22.20
CA PHE A 14 5.18 -11.33 21.65
C PHE A 14 4.24 -11.64 20.47
N LYS A 15 2.98 -11.21 20.57
CA LYS A 15 1.98 -11.34 19.50
C LYS A 15 2.40 -10.53 18.26
N LEU A 16 2.77 -9.25 18.41
CA LEU A 16 3.26 -8.39 17.32
C LEU A 16 4.53 -8.93 16.67
N LYS A 17 5.49 -9.46 17.46
CA LYS A 17 6.67 -10.14 16.90
C LYS A 17 6.30 -11.37 16.06
N ARG A 18 5.33 -12.17 16.52
CA ARG A 18 4.80 -13.28 15.71
C ARG A 18 4.11 -12.78 14.44
N PHE A 19 3.21 -11.79 14.54
CA PHE A 19 2.52 -11.22 13.38
C PHE A 19 3.50 -10.66 12.35
N GLY A 20 4.50 -9.88 12.77
CA GLY A 20 5.54 -9.38 11.86
C GLY A 20 6.31 -10.51 11.17
N LYS A 21 6.59 -11.60 11.88
CA LYS A 21 7.27 -12.78 11.32
C LYS A 21 6.39 -13.53 10.31
N GLU A 22 5.08 -13.64 10.57
CA GLU A 22 4.12 -14.21 9.61
C GLU A 22 3.98 -13.32 8.36
N CYS A 23 3.83 -12.01 8.52
CA CYS A 23 3.79 -11.06 7.40
C CYS A 23 5.06 -11.16 6.53
N MET A 24 6.23 -11.30 7.14
CA MET A 24 7.49 -11.49 6.43
C MET A 24 7.52 -12.79 5.62
N ARG A 25 6.88 -13.88 6.08
CA ARG A 25 6.74 -15.09 5.26
C ARG A 25 5.85 -14.85 4.05
N VAL A 26 4.71 -14.17 4.24
CA VAL A 26 3.80 -13.85 3.14
C VAL A 26 4.48 -12.97 2.08
N LEU A 27 5.21 -11.93 2.50
CA LEU A 27 5.99 -11.06 1.60
C LEU A 27 7.13 -11.79 0.86
N LYS A 28 7.61 -12.93 1.38
CA LYS A 28 8.58 -13.78 0.70
C LYS A 28 7.94 -14.74 -0.30
N VAL A 29 6.66 -15.10 -0.10
CA VAL A 29 5.88 -15.94 -1.02
C VAL A 29 5.39 -15.11 -2.20
N THR A 30 5.14 -13.81 -2.02
CA THR A 30 4.76 -12.93 -3.13
C THR A 30 5.92 -12.76 -4.12
N LYS A 31 5.60 -12.91 -5.41
CA LYS A 31 6.59 -12.76 -6.49
C LYS A 31 6.98 -11.29 -6.64
N LYS A 32 8.26 -10.99 -6.45
CA LYS A 32 8.79 -9.65 -6.73
C LYS A 32 8.61 -9.35 -8.23
N PRO A 33 7.96 -8.23 -8.61
CA PRO A 33 7.71 -7.91 -10.01
C PRO A 33 9.03 -7.74 -10.76
N GLY A 34 9.07 -8.23 -12.00
CA GLY A 34 10.20 -8.02 -12.90
C GLY A 34 10.33 -6.55 -13.30
N LYS A 35 11.51 -6.15 -13.76
CA LYS A 35 11.75 -4.77 -14.25
C LYS A 35 10.86 -4.42 -15.45
N GLU A 36 10.51 -5.41 -16.27
CA GLU A 36 9.64 -5.23 -17.45
C GLU A 36 8.18 -5.09 -17.05
N GLU A 37 7.65 -6.01 -16.24
CA GLU A 37 6.28 -5.94 -15.70
C GLU A 37 6.03 -4.62 -14.98
N TYR A 38 6.98 -4.20 -14.13
CA TYR A 38 6.89 -2.93 -13.43
C TYR A 38 6.80 -1.74 -14.39
N LYS A 39 7.65 -1.69 -15.43
CA LYS A 39 7.63 -0.61 -16.41
C LYS A 39 6.31 -0.58 -17.19
N THR A 40 5.77 -1.74 -17.55
CA THR A 40 4.48 -1.81 -18.26
C THR A 40 3.34 -1.30 -17.39
N ILE A 41 3.26 -1.75 -16.13
CA ILE A 41 2.24 -1.28 -15.18
C ILE A 41 2.35 0.23 -14.96
N VAL A 42 3.55 0.74 -14.68
CA VAL A 42 3.77 2.18 -14.44
C VAL A 42 3.41 3.01 -15.66
N LYS A 43 3.74 2.56 -16.89
CA LYS A 43 3.36 3.28 -18.12
C LYS A 43 1.85 3.35 -18.28
N VAL A 44 1.16 2.22 -18.10
CA VAL A 44 -0.30 2.16 -18.28
C VAL A 44 -1.02 2.96 -17.19
N SER A 45 -0.65 2.77 -15.92
CA SER A 45 -1.21 3.54 -14.80
C SER A 45 -0.90 5.03 -14.90
N GLY A 46 0.34 5.38 -15.29
CA GLY A 46 0.74 6.77 -15.48
C GLY A 46 -0.05 7.46 -16.59
N LEU A 47 -0.30 6.76 -17.70
CA LEU A 47 -1.14 7.27 -18.79
C LEU A 47 -2.59 7.50 -18.33
N GLY A 48 -3.15 6.56 -17.56
CA GLY A 48 -4.51 6.70 -17.00
C GLY A 48 -4.63 7.89 -16.05
N ILE A 49 -3.69 8.05 -15.12
CA ILE A 49 -3.65 9.19 -14.18
C ILE A 49 -3.56 10.51 -14.94
N LEU A 50 -2.72 10.56 -15.99
CA LEU A 50 -2.53 11.78 -16.78
C LEU A 50 -3.79 12.16 -17.54
N ILE A 51 -4.51 11.20 -18.13
CA ILE A 51 -5.79 11.44 -18.83
C ILE A 51 -6.85 11.96 -17.84
N ILE A 52 -7.03 11.27 -16.72
CA ILE A 52 -8.03 11.66 -15.71
C ILE A 52 -7.70 13.04 -15.13
N GLY A 53 -6.42 13.28 -14.83
CA GLY A 53 -5.92 14.57 -14.36
C GLY A 53 -6.16 15.70 -15.36
N LEU A 54 -5.90 15.46 -16.66
CA LEU A 54 -6.19 16.43 -17.72
C LEU A 54 -7.68 16.72 -17.83
N VAL A 55 -8.54 15.72 -17.80
CA VAL A 55 -9.99 15.93 -17.87
C VAL A 55 -10.49 16.75 -16.69
N GLY A 56 -10.08 16.40 -15.47
CA GLY A 56 -10.42 17.19 -14.27
C GLY A 56 -9.85 18.61 -14.30
N PHE A 57 -8.63 18.76 -14.83
CA PHE A 57 -7.99 20.06 -15.02
C PHE A 57 -8.75 20.93 -16.01
N LEU A 58 -9.12 20.39 -17.17
CA LEU A 58 -9.88 21.12 -18.21
C LEU A 58 -11.25 21.56 -17.70
N ILE A 59 -11.96 20.72 -16.96
CA ILE A 59 -13.25 21.09 -16.34
C ILE A 59 -13.07 22.25 -15.36
N THR A 60 -12.02 22.19 -14.52
CA THR A 60 -11.77 23.23 -13.53
C THR A 60 -11.33 24.54 -14.18
N MET A 61 -10.48 24.48 -15.21
CA MET A 61 -10.08 25.63 -16.02
C MET A 61 -11.28 26.27 -16.72
N ALA A 62 -12.13 25.48 -17.36
CA ALA A 62 -13.34 25.97 -18.02
C ALA A 62 -14.30 26.62 -17.02
N LYS A 63 -14.50 26.00 -15.85
CA LYS A 63 -15.28 26.62 -14.76
C LYS A 63 -14.67 27.96 -14.34
N GLN A 64 -13.36 28.02 -14.14
CA GLN A 64 -12.70 29.25 -13.71
C GLN A 64 -12.81 30.38 -14.73
N LEU A 65 -12.85 30.07 -16.04
CA LEU A 65 -13.04 31.06 -17.09
C LEU A 65 -14.51 31.52 -17.22
N LEU A 66 -15.48 30.65 -16.94
CA LEU A 66 -16.91 30.97 -17.03
C LEU A 66 -17.50 31.61 -15.76
N PHE A 67 -16.91 31.31 -14.60
CA PHE A 67 -17.37 31.79 -13.27
C PHE A 67 -16.41 32.81 -12.64
N GLY A 68 -15.35 33.21 -13.35
CA GLY A 68 -14.47 34.32 -13.02
C GLY A 68 -14.76 35.50 -13.93
#